data_AF-A0A5N8Z2Z4-F1
#
_entry.id   AF-A0A5N8Z2Z4-F1
#
_cell.length_a   1.000
_cell.length_b   1.000
_cell.length_c   1.000
_cell.angle_alpha   90.00
_cell.angle_beta   90.00
_cell.angle_gamma   90.00
#
_symmetry.space_group_name_H-M   'P 1'
#
loop_
_entity.id
_entity.type
_entity.pdbx_description
1 polymer ?
#
loop_
_entity_poly.entity_id
_entity_poly.type
_entity_poly.pdbx_seq_one_letter_code
_entity_poly.pdbx_strand_id
1 'polypeptide(L)'
;MSKPIQTSDKSDHARDDFRKRHPRLSEITFIGDDRSLRGRIRQHLRNPPMRTIFLIALIVASIPLAIIYPKVSKVAQDNWKVVELSRERHFVNVTAASWIYPFLRIQAVRMQNAEVPIEWRGISFKHGPCLPEHMSQLPVGKYAYAIETACKNLDKIQMTYASDCAETSKCIISNEAVVELQIVLDRLKVAFSDAGFGIQADDQEQIRE
;
A
#
# COMPACT_ATOMS: atom_id res chain seq x y z
N MET A 1 -40.61 -88.23 -6.83
CA MET A 1 -39.53 -87.21 -6.80
C MET A 1 -39.33 -86.75 -5.37
N SER A 2 -38.09 -86.75 -4.93
CA SER A 2 -37.65 -86.84 -3.53
C SER A 2 -37.45 -85.48 -2.84
N LYS A 3 -37.57 -85.48 -1.51
CA LYS A 3 -37.25 -84.41 -0.55
C LYS A 3 -35.82 -83.87 -0.71
N PRO A 4 -35.56 -82.62 -0.29
CA PRO A 4 -34.28 -82.21 0.26
C PRO A 4 -34.31 -82.00 1.79
N ILE A 5 -33.19 -82.32 2.41
CA ILE A 5 -32.87 -82.36 3.84
C ILE A 5 -32.09 -81.09 4.23
N GLN A 6 -32.29 -80.68 5.49
CA GLN A 6 -31.64 -79.60 6.24
C GLN A 6 -30.10 -79.65 6.21
N THR A 7 -29.47 -78.46 6.25
CA THR A 7 -28.35 -78.17 7.16
C THR A 7 -28.26 -76.65 7.40
N SER A 8 -28.83 -76.19 8.51
CA SER A 8 -28.64 -74.86 9.09
C SER A 8 -28.25 -75.08 10.54
N ASP A 9 -26.97 -75.29 10.85
CA ASP A 9 -26.54 -75.41 12.27
C ASP A 9 -25.03 -75.30 12.53
N LYS A 10 -24.30 -74.34 11.93
CA LYS A 10 -22.84 -74.26 12.18
C LYS A 10 -22.25 -72.87 12.44
N SER A 11 -22.94 -71.76 12.14
CA SER A 11 -22.40 -70.41 12.38
C SER A 11 -22.71 -69.87 13.79
N ASP A 12 -23.86 -70.23 14.35
CA ASP A 12 -24.35 -69.60 15.59
C ASP A 12 -23.72 -70.24 16.83
N HIS A 13 -23.38 -71.52 16.75
CA HIS A 13 -22.70 -72.23 17.83
C HIS A 13 -21.30 -71.66 18.14
N ALA A 14 -20.57 -71.14 17.14
CA ALA A 14 -19.21 -70.63 17.33
C ALA A 14 -19.16 -69.26 18.05
N ARG A 15 -20.19 -68.41 17.88
CA ARG A 15 -20.28 -67.11 18.56
C ARG A 15 -20.70 -67.27 20.02
N ASP A 16 -21.56 -68.23 20.31
CA ASP A 16 -22.00 -68.52 21.69
C ASP A 16 -20.90 -69.19 22.53
N ASP A 17 -20.07 -70.04 21.92
CA ASP A 17 -19.01 -70.75 22.66
C ASP A 17 -17.85 -69.81 23.06
N PHE A 18 -17.56 -68.79 22.25
CA PHE A 18 -16.57 -67.75 22.58
C PHE A 18 -17.04 -66.85 23.74
N ARG A 19 -18.33 -66.50 23.75
CA ARG A 19 -18.94 -65.66 24.80
C ARG A 19 -19.02 -66.37 26.15
N LYS A 20 -19.24 -67.70 26.14
CA LYS A 20 -19.21 -68.55 27.35
C LYS A 20 -17.82 -68.73 27.94
N ARG A 21 -16.75 -68.77 27.13
CA ARG A 21 -15.37 -68.95 27.62
C ARG A 21 -14.76 -67.68 28.22
N HIS A 22 -15.31 -66.49 27.94
CA HIS A 22 -14.78 -65.22 28.43
C HIS A 22 -15.89 -64.31 29.02
N PRO A 23 -16.50 -64.68 30.16
CA PRO A 23 -17.62 -63.93 30.75
C PRO A 23 -17.23 -62.51 31.21
N ARG A 24 -15.93 -62.23 31.38
CA ARG A 24 -15.41 -60.88 31.71
C ARG A 24 -15.24 -59.95 30.50
N LEU A 25 -15.38 -60.45 29.26
CA LEU A 25 -15.27 -59.62 28.06
C LEU A 25 -16.62 -59.03 27.62
N SER A 26 -17.74 -59.58 28.09
CA SER A 26 -19.07 -58.97 27.88
C SER A 26 -19.31 -57.72 28.73
N GLU A 27 -18.43 -57.46 29.69
CA GLU A 27 -18.45 -56.29 30.57
C GLU A 27 -17.34 -55.29 30.21
N ILE A 28 -16.70 -55.42 29.05
CA ILE A 28 -15.96 -54.28 28.49
C ILE A 28 -17.01 -53.40 27.81
N THR A 29 -17.72 -52.62 28.61
CA THR A 29 -18.25 -51.36 28.11
C THR A 29 -17.05 -50.60 27.56
N PHE A 30 -17.09 -50.22 26.28
CA PHE A 30 -16.19 -49.18 25.79
C PHE A 30 -16.46 -47.96 26.67
N ILE A 31 -15.59 -47.76 27.65
CA ILE A 31 -15.63 -46.62 28.56
C ILE A 31 -15.64 -45.40 27.68
N GLY A 32 -16.75 -44.66 27.78
CA GLY A 32 -16.84 -43.23 27.56
C GLY A 32 -16.27 -42.76 26.24
N ASP A 33 -17.17 -42.43 25.33
CA ASP A 33 -17.00 -41.36 24.36
C ASP A 33 -16.79 -40.02 25.12
N ASP A 34 -15.72 -39.91 25.93
CA ASP A 34 -15.28 -38.69 26.59
C ASP A 34 -14.56 -37.85 25.54
N ARG A 35 -15.36 -37.29 24.62
CA ARG A 35 -14.95 -36.29 23.63
C ARG A 35 -14.64 -34.97 24.33
N SER A 36 -13.71 -34.96 25.28
CA SER A 36 -13.09 -33.70 25.67
C SER A 36 -12.35 -33.15 24.46
N LEU A 37 -12.61 -31.88 24.12
CA LEU A 37 -11.92 -31.16 23.05
C LEU A 37 -10.40 -31.35 23.12
N ARG A 38 -9.87 -31.44 24.35
CA ARG A 38 -8.46 -31.64 24.66
C ARG A 38 -7.91 -33.00 24.19
N GLY A 39 -8.69 -34.07 24.28
CA GLY A 39 -8.33 -35.40 23.77
C GLY A 39 -8.25 -35.43 22.25
N ARG A 40 -9.23 -34.79 21.59
CA ARG A 40 -9.27 -34.68 20.12
C ARG A 40 -8.12 -33.82 19.58
N ILE A 41 -7.75 -32.75 20.29
CA ILE A 41 -6.58 -31.91 19.96
C ILE A 41 -5.27 -32.73 20.07
N ARG A 42 -5.09 -33.52 21.14
CA ARG A 42 -3.89 -34.38 21.29
C ARG A 42 -3.78 -35.42 20.18
N GLN A 43 -4.90 -35.96 19.72
CA GLN A 43 -4.91 -36.95 18.64
C GLN A 43 -4.62 -36.31 17.27
N HIS A 44 -5.13 -35.10 17.01
CA HIS A 44 -4.81 -34.33 15.81
C HIS A 44 -3.37 -33.83 15.75
N LEU A 45 -2.68 -33.65 16.89
CA LEU A 45 -1.25 -33.29 16.94
C LEU A 45 -0.31 -34.46 16.67
N ARG A 46 -0.75 -35.71 16.90
CA ARG A 46 0.06 -36.92 16.64
C ARG A 46 0.11 -37.34 15.17
N ASN A 47 -0.92 -37.00 14.40
CA ASN A 47 -0.94 -37.19 12.95
C ASN A 47 -1.79 -36.08 12.30
N PRO A 48 -1.22 -34.88 12.12
CA PRO A 48 -1.98 -33.74 11.63
C PRO A 48 -2.34 -33.91 10.15
N PRO A 49 -3.59 -33.63 9.75
CA PRO A 49 -3.93 -33.53 8.33
C PRO A 49 -3.13 -32.38 7.69
N MET A 50 -2.80 -32.50 6.40
CA MET A 50 -2.02 -31.47 5.66
C MET A 50 -2.58 -30.05 5.81
N ARG A 51 -3.90 -29.91 5.95
CA ARG A 51 -4.58 -28.63 6.18
C ARG A 51 -4.17 -27.96 7.50
N THR A 52 -3.96 -28.72 8.58
CA THR A 52 -3.52 -28.14 9.87
C THR A 52 -2.05 -27.76 9.85
N ILE A 53 -1.21 -28.53 9.15
CA ILE A 53 0.20 -28.16 8.95
C ILE A 53 0.28 -26.83 8.17
N PHE A 54 -0.52 -26.70 7.12
CA PHE A 54 -0.58 -25.47 6.32
C PHE A 54 -1.05 -24.25 7.14
N LEU A 55 -2.05 -24.43 7.99
CA LEU A 55 -2.52 -23.36 8.90
C LEU A 55 -1.46 -22.97 9.92
N ILE A 56 -0.73 -23.93 10.50
CA ILE A 56 0.37 -23.66 11.42
C ILE A 56 1.50 -22.91 10.70
N ALA A 57 1.86 -23.34 9.49
CA ALA A 57 2.87 -22.67 8.68
C ALA A 57 2.50 -21.21 8.35
N LEU A 58 1.24 -20.95 7.99
CA LEU A 58 0.72 -19.59 7.76
C LEU A 58 0.81 -18.71 9.02
N ILE A 59 0.43 -19.26 10.18
CA ILE A 59 0.52 -18.54 11.45
C ILE A 59 1.97 -18.20 11.76
N VAL A 60 2.89 -19.15 11.62
CA VAL A 60 4.32 -18.92 11.85
C VAL A 60 4.90 -17.89 10.87
N ALA A 61 4.51 -17.94 9.59
CA ALA A 61 4.94 -16.97 8.59
C ALA A 61 4.38 -15.56 8.83
N SER A 62 3.26 -15.42 9.56
CA SER A 62 2.66 -14.12 9.90
C SER A 62 3.34 -13.41 11.08
N ILE A 63 4.06 -14.13 11.95
CA ILE A 63 4.72 -13.56 13.13
C ILE A 63 5.82 -12.54 12.75
N PRO A 64 6.74 -12.83 11.79
CA PRO A 64 7.71 -11.84 11.32
C PRO A 64 7.05 -10.59 10.75
N LEU A 65 5.95 -10.77 9.99
CA LEU A 65 5.21 -9.66 9.39
C LEU A 65 4.63 -8.74 10.47
N ALA A 66 4.05 -9.30 11.55
CA ALA A 66 3.49 -8.51 12.64
C ALA A 66 4.52 -7.68 13.45
N ILE A 67 5.79 -8.10 13.47
CA ILE A 67 6.87 -7.41 14.20
C ILE A 67 7.53 -6.33 13.33
N ILE A 68 7.72 -6.60 12.03
CA ILE A 68 8.42 -5.71 11.10
C ILE A 68 7.47 -4.61 10.57
N TYR A 69 6.21 -4.94 10.30
CA TYR A 69 5.20 -4.02 9.77
C TYR A 69 5.04 -2.72 10.60
N PRO A 70 4.87 -2.76 11.94
CA PRO A 70 4.67 -1.53 12.71
C PRO A 70 5.88 -0.59 12.67
N LYS A 71 7.10 -1.10 12.43
CA LYS A 71 8.30 -0.27 12.32
C LYS A 71 8.39 0.44 10.97
N VAL A 72 8.17 -0.29 9.88
CA VAL A 72 8.20 0.28 8.51
C VAL A 72 7.01 1.21 8.29
N SER A 73 5.82 0.86 8.80
CA SER A 73 4.63 1.69 8.68
C SER A 73 4.74 2.99 9.46
N LYS A 74 5.40 2.99 10.63
CA LYS A 74 5.58 4.21 11.43
C LYS A 74 6.56 5.17 10.76
N VAL A 75 7.67 4.67 10.22
CA VAL A 75 8.62 5.49 9.44
C VAL A 75 7.95 6.04 8.16
N ALA A 76 7.15 5.22 7.47
CA ALA A 76 6.37 5.68 6.33
C ALA A 76 5.32 6.74 6.72
N GLN A 77 4.59 6.54 7.82
CA GLN A 77 3.59 7.50 8.33
C GLN A 77 4.22 8.80 8.81
N ASP A 78 5.34 8.75 9.53
CA ASP A 78 6.00 9.95 10.05
C ASP A 78 6.61 10.77 8.90
N ASN A 79 7.24 10.12 7.91
CA ASN A 79 7.68 10.80 6.68
C ASN A 79 6.51 11.34 5.86
N TRP A 80 5.41 10.60 5.75
CA TRP A 80 4.22 11.04 5.02
C TRP A 80 3.56 12.25 5.68
N LYS A 81 3.45 12.25 7.02
CA LYS A 81 2.92 13.38 7.78
C LYS A 81 3.79 14.62 7.63
N VAL A 82 5.11 14.48 7.59
CA VAL A 82 6.03 15.60 7.35
C VAL A 82 5.83 16.18 5.94
N VAL A 83 5.65 15.32 4.94
CA VAL A 83 5.33 15.74 3.56
C VAL A 83 3.97 16.45 3.52
N GLU A 84 2.96 15.91 4.18
CA GLU A 84 1.60 16.48 4.23
C GLU A 84 1.59 17.84 4.95
N LEU A 85 2.25 17.95 6.11
CA LEU A 85 2.45 19.23 6.82
C LEU A 85 3.29 20.24 6.03
N SER A 86 4.21 19.81 5.16
CA SER A 86 4.94 20.72 4.28
C SER A 86 4.06 21.24 3.14
N ARG A 87 3.13 20.42 2.65
CA ARG A 87 2.14 20.80 1.63
C ARG A 87 1.13 21.82 2.13
N GLU A 88 0.77 21.76 3.41
CA GLU A 88 -0.21 22.66 4.04
C GLU A 88 0.38 23.99 4.53
N ARG A 89 1.67 24.00 4.94
CA ARG A 89 2.31 25.20 5.51
C ARG A 89 2.64 26.28 4.49
N HIS A 90 2.68 25.93 3.22
CA HIS A 90 2.81 26.90 2.14
C HIS A 90 1.42 27.43 1.77
N PHE A 91 0.99 28.49 2.46
CA PHE A 91 0.51 29.75 1.87
C PHE A 91 -0.71 30.40 2.55
N VAL A 92 -0.59 31.73 2.66
CA VAL A 92 -1.59 32.73 3.04
C VAL A 92 -2.30 33.17 1.75
N ASN A 93 -3.64 33.32 1.76
CA ASN A 93 -4.50 33.77 0.63
C ASN A 93 -3.74 34.34 -0.58
N VAL A 94 -3.37 33.48 -1.54
CA VAL A 94 -2.64 33.91 -2.74
C VAL A 94 -3.65 34.38 -3.77
N THR A 95 -3.80 35.69 -3.93
CA THR A 95 -4.78 36.31 -4.84
C THR A 95 -4.17 36.84 -6.14
N ALA A 96 -2.85 36.77 -6.33
CA ALA A 96 -2.19 37.31 -7.51
C ALA A 96 -1.29 36.30 -8.23
N ALA A 97 -1.44 36.26 -9.56
CA ALA A 97 -0.67 35.42 -10.47
C ALA A 97 0.85 35.65 -10.35
N SER A 98 1.26 36.86 -9.96
CA SER A 98 2.65 37.27 -9.71
C SER A 98 3.36 36.45 -8.64
N TRP A 99 2.63 35.89 -7.68
CA TRP A 99 3.19 35.04 -6.63
C TRP A 99 3.21 33.57 -7.01
N ILE A 100 2.22 33.14 -7.80
CA ILE A 100 2.08 31.73 -8.20
C ILE A 100 3.10 31.37 -9.28
N TYR A 101 3.39 32.26 -10.22
CA TYR A 101 4.36 32.00 -11.28
C TYR A 101 5.78 31.66 -10.74
N PRO A 102 6.40 32.49 -9.87
CA PRO A 102 7.70 32.17 -9.28
C PRO A 102 7.69 30.87 -8.49
N PHE A 103 6.61 30.60 -7.74
CA PHE A 103 6.45 29.35 -7.03
C PHE A 103 6.47 28.14 -7.98
N LEU A 104 5.63 28.12 -9.02
CA LEU A 104 5.58 27.01 -9.97
C LEU A 104 6.91 26.80 -10.68
N ARG A 105 7.60 27.90 -11.02
CA ARG A 105 8.94 27.85 -11.60
C ARG A 105 9.94 27.18 -10.66
N ILE A 106 10.04 27.65 -9.42
CA ILE A 106 10.99 27.12 -8.43
C ILE A 106 10.73 25.63 -8.19
N GLN A 107 9.47 25.23 -8.04
CA GLN A 107 9.14 23.83 -7.79
C GLN A 107 9.41 22.93 -9.00
N ALA A 108 9.11 23.39 -10.22
CA ALA A 108 9.43 22.62 -11.42
C ALA A 108 10.95 22.48 -11.63
N VAL A 109 11.73 23.53 -11.35
CA VAL A 109 13.21 23.46 -11.38
C VAL A 109 13.75 22.54 -10.28
N ARG A 110 13.16 22.58 -9.09
CA ARG A 110 13.51 21.66 -8.00
C ARG A 110 13.25 20.21 -8.40
N MET A 111 12.11 19.94 -9.05
CA MET A 111 11.81 18.62 -9.60
C MET A 111 12.79 18.21 -10.70
N GLN A 112 13.19 19.11 -11.62
CA GLN A 112 14.17 18.79 -12.67
C GLN A 112 15.53 18.35 -12.11
N ASN A 113 15.92 18.91 -10.96
CA ASN A 113 17.21 18.66 -10.31
C ASN A 113 17.08 17.77 -9.07
N ALA A 114 15.96 17.08 -8.89
CA ALA A 114 15.71 16.34 -7.65
C ALA A 114 16.66 15.13 -7.55
N GLU A 115 17.48 15.12 -6.51
CA GLU A 115 18.37 14.02 -6.16
C GLU A 115 17.71 13.07 -5.15
N VAL A 116 16.75 13.58 -4.38
CA VAL A 116 16.03 12.83 -3.34
C VAL A 116 14.50 12.96 -3.48
N PRO A 117 13.71 11.97 -3.01
CA PRO A 117 12.26 11.98 -3.19
C PRO A 117 11.52 13.18 -2.63
N ILE A 118 12.05 13.82 -1.58
CA ILE A 118 11.43 15.00 -0.98
C ILE A 118 11.48 16.20 -1.93
N GLU A 119 12.47 16.28 -2.81
CA GLU A 119 12.55 17.34 -3.82
C GLU A 119 11.55 17.10 -4.97
N TRP A 120 11.24 15.83 -5.26
CA TRP A 120 10.21 15.47 -6.25
C TRP A 120 8.78 15.57 -5.70
N ARG A 121 8.53 15.09 -4.46
CA ARG A 121 7.18 14.96 -3.87
C ARG A 121 6.85 15.99 -2.79
N GLY A 122 7.80 16.85 -2.42
CA GLY A 122 7.69 17.76 -1.28
C GLY A 122 6.53 18.73 -1.37
N ILE A 123 6.03 18.99 -2.57
CA ILE A 123 4.82 19.79 -2.77
C ILE A 123 3.74 19.01 -3.51
N SER A 124 2.51 19.52 -3.43
CA SER A 124 1.37 19.01 -4.20
C SER A 124 0.87 20.09 -5.13
N PHE A 125 0.71 19.75 -6.40
CA PHE A 125 0.09 20.62 -7.41
C PHE A 125 -1.44 20.50 -7.46
N LYS A 126 -2.05 19.88 -6.42
CA LYS A 126 -3.51 19.88 -6.18
C LYS A 126 -3.92 20.71 -4.97
N HIS A 127 -2.94 21.15 -4.19
CA HIS A 127 -3.14 21.92 -2.96
C HIS A 127 -2.32 23.22 -3.03
N GLY A 128 -2.41 24.03 -1.97
CA GLY A 128 -1.71 25.31 -1.90
C GLY A 128 -2.11 26.22 -3.07
N PRO A 129 -1.16 26.79 -3.83
CA PRO A 129 -1.51 27.76 -4.85
C PRO A 129 -2.26 27.14 -6.03
N CYS A 130 -2.18 25.83 -6.26
CA CYS A 130 -2.88 25.13 -7.32
C CYS A 130 -4.30 24.65 -6.94
N LEU A 131 -4.77 24.99 -5.73
CA LEU A 131 -6.11 24.63 -5.29
C LEU A 131 -7.18 25.36 -6.15
N PRO A 132 -8.27 24.68 -6.57
CA PRO A 132 -9.31 25.29 -7.39
C PRO A 132 -9.91 26.59 -6.82
N GLU A 133 -10.07 26.66 -5.50
CA GLU A 133 -10.58 27.84 -4.79
C GLU A 133 -9.63 29.05 -4.87
N HIS A 134 -8.32 28.82 -4.99
CA HIS A 134 -7.35 29.89 -5.21
C HIS A 134 -7.26 30.28 -6.69
N MET A 135 -7.40 29.30 -7.59
CA MET A 135 -7.44 29.54 -9.04
C MET A 135 -8.64 30.41 -9.44
N SER A 136 -9.81 30.20 -8.83
CA SER A 136 -11.02 30.99 -9.13
C SER A 136 -10.94 32.45 -8.69
N GLN A 137 -9.99 32.79 -7.81
CA GLN A 137 -9.75 34.16 -7.36
C GLN A 137 -8.87 34.95 -8.34
N LEU A 138 -8.17 34.27 -9.26
CA LEU A 138 -7.35 34.93 -10.26
C LEU A 138 -8.24 35.62 -11.31
N PRO A 139 -7.85 36.84 -11.76
CA PRO A 139 -8.53 37.47 -12.88
C PRO A 139 -8.51 36.57 -14.11
N VAL A 140 -9.68 36.36 -14.73
CA VAL A 140 -9.81 35.58 -15.96
C VAL A 140 -8.92 36.19 -17.04
N GLY A 141 -8.05 35.38 -17.63
CA GLY A 141 -7.12 35.82 -18.65
C GLY A 141 -5.98 34.84 -18.87
N LYS A 142 -5.01 35.25 -19.69
CA LYS A 142 -3.88 34.40 -20.09
C LYS A 142 -3.05 33.89 -18.91
N TYR A 143 -2.89 34.67 -17.84
CA TYR A 143 -2.10 34.29 -16.68
C TYR A 143 -2.78 33.20 -15.85
N ALA A 144 -4.09 33.36 -15.57
CA ALA A 144 -4.87 32.35 -14.87
C ALA A 144 -4.89 31.02 -15.65
N TYR A 145 -5.11 31.09 -16.96
CA TYR A 145 -5.08 29.91 -17.83
C TYR A 145 -3.71 29.21 -17.84
N ALA A 146 -2.62 29.98 -17.94
CA ALA A 146 -1.27 29.44 -17.94
C ALA A 146 -0.91 28.78 -16.61
N ILE A 147 -1.28 29.39 -15.49
CA ILE A 147 -1.09 28.84 -14.14
C ILE A 147 -1.89 27.55 -13.98
N GLU A 148 -3.18 27.55 -14.30
CA GLU A 148 -4.05 26.38 -14.15
C GLU A 148 -3.53 25.20 -14.98
N THR A 149 -3.12 25.49 -16.22
CA THR A 149 -2.54 24.49 -17.12
C THR A 149 -1.21 23.95 -16.57
N ALA A 150 -0.36 24.82 -16.01
CA ALA A 150 0.90 24.40 -15.40
C ALA A 150 0.66 23.53 -14.16
N CYS A 151 -0.23 23.90 -13.26
CA CYS A 151 -0.60 23.08 -12.10
C CYS A 151 -1.03 21.66 -12.51
N LYS A 152 -1.91 21.54 -13.50
CA LYS A 152 -2.37 20.23 -14.01
C LYS A 152 -1.23 19.42 -14.63
N ASN A 153 -0.37 20.06 -15.43
CA ASN A 153 0.74 19.37 -16.08
C ASN A 153 1.82 18.94 -15.09
N LEU A 154 2.16 19.80 -14.12
CA LEU A 154 3.15 19.46 -13.09
C LEU A 154 2.65 18.34 -12.18
N ASP A 155 1.37 18.34 -11.79
CA ASP A 155 0.76 17.22 -11.07
C ASP A 155 0.86 15.92 -11.88
N LYS A 156 0.50 15.98 -13.17
CA LYS A 156 0.56 14.82 -14.05
C LYS A 156 1.98 14.27 -14.15
N ILE A 157 2.97 15.13 -14.42
CA ILE A 157 4.38 14.73 -14.50
C ILE A 157 4.83 14.12 -13.17
N GLN A 158 4.55 14.80 -12.05
CA GLN A 158 4.91 14.34 -10.70
C GLN A 158 4.39 12.92 -10.43
N MET A 159 3.15 12.63 -10.84
CA MET A 159 2.52 11.33 -10.64
C MET A 159 2.98 10.29 -11.65
N THR A 160 3.17 10.66 -12.91
CA THR A 160 3.64 9.75 -13.98
C THR A 160 5.02 9.19 -13.66
N TYR A 161 5.94 10.05 -13.21
CA TYR A 161 7.31 9.64 -12.88
C TYR A 161 7.52 9.44 -11.37
N ALA A 162 6.43 9.25 -10.61
CA ALA A 162 6.54 9.04 -9.17
C ALA A 162 7.37 7.79 -8.82
N SER A 163 7.31 6.72 -9.62
CA SER A 163 8.09 5.50 -9.40
C SER A 163 9.59 5.75 -9.39
N ASP A 164 10.04 6.69 -10.21
CA ASP A 164 11.45 7.00 -10.46
C ASP A 164 12.11 7.67 -9.24
N CYS A 165 11.28 8.09 -8.29
CA CYS A 165 11.62 8.71 -7.02
C CYS A 165 11.01 7.95 -5.82
N ALA A 166 10.74 6.63 -5.94
CA ALA A 166 10.12 5.83 -4.88
C ALA A 166 11.04 5.49 -3.71
N GLU A 167 12.35 5.36 -3.94
CA GLU A 167 13.31 4.99 -2.91
C GLU A 167 13.68 6.16 -2.03
N THR A 168 13.79 5.97 -0.71
CA THR A 168 13.99 7.07 0.26
C THR A 168 15.31 7.83 0.13
N SER A 169 16.28 7.30 -0.63
CA SER A 169 17.64 7.84 -0.69
C SER A 169 18.04 8.43 -2.04
N LYS A 170 17.32 8.12 -3.14
CA LYS A 170 17.68 8.58 -4.49
C LYS A 170 16.44 8.75 -5.39
N CYS A 171 16.47 9.80 -6.19
CA CYS A 171 15.64 9.98 -7.39
C CYS A 171 16.49 9.70 -8.63
N ILE A 172 15.95 8.94 -9.59
CA ILE A 172 16.58 8.76 -10.91
C ILE A 172 15.61 9.31 -11.95
N ILE A 173 15.71 10.61 -12.21
CA ILE A 173 14.75 11.30 -13.09
C ILE A 173 15.07 10.99 -14.54
N SER A 174 14.06 10.50 -15.26
CA SER A 174 14.18 10.24 -16.70
C SER A 174 14.39 11.53 -17.48
N ASN A 175 15.11 11.46 -18.60
CA ASN A 175 15.29 12.61 -19.48
C ASN A 175 13.95 13.11 -20.03
N GLU A 176 13.01 12.19 -20.25
CA GLU A 176 11.64 12.48 -20.66
C GLU A 176 10.94 13.39 -19.64
N ALA A 177 11.04 13.09 -18.35
CA ALA A 177 10.47 13.93 -17.29
C ALA A 177 11.08 15.33 -17.28
N VAL A 178 12.40 15.45 -17.46
CA VAL A 178 13.10 16.75 -17.51
C VAL A 178 12.60 17.58 -18.70
N VAL A 179 12.44 16.98 -19.87
CA VAL A 179 11.92 17.64 -21.08
C VAL A 179 10.47 18.08 -20.87
N GLU A 180 9.61 17.23 -20.29
CA GLU A 180 8.23 17.59 -19.99
C GLU A 180 8.13 18.75 -18.99
N LEU A 181 8.95 18.75 -17.95
CA LEU A 181 9.05 19.87 -16.99
C LEU A 181 9.50 21.14 -17.70
N GLN A 182 10.48 21.04 -18.61
CA GLN A 182 10.99 22.19 -19.36
C GLN A 182 9.90 22.79 -20.27
N ILE A 183 9.08 21.96 -20.91
CA ILE A 183 7.96 22.42 -21.73
C ILE A 183 6.96 23.21 -20.88
N VAL A 184 6.69 22.80 -19.64
CA VAL A 184 5.82 23.56 -18.73
C VAL A 184 6.45 24.89 -18.35
N LEU A 185 7.74 24.90 -18.00
CA LEU A 185 8.49 26.11 -17.67
C LEU A 185 8.50 27.12 -18.82
N ASP A 186 8.75 26.66 -20.05
CA ASP A 186 8.80 27.51 -21.23
C ASP A 186 7.43 28.14 -21.52
N ARG A 187 6.34 27.36 -21.40
CA ARG A 187 4.97 27.87 -21.56
C ARG A 187 4.62 28.91 -20.51
N LEU A 188 4.98 28.67 -19.24
CA LEU A 188 4.82 29.66 -18.18
C LEU A 188 5.62 30.92 -18.49
N LYS A 189 6.90 30.78 -18.84
CA LYS A 189 7.77 31.91 -19.19
C LYS A 189 7.21 32.76 -20.32
N VAL A 190 6.71 32.12 -21.39
CA VAL A 190 6.07 32.84 -22.51
C VAL A 190 4.83 33.60 -22.04
N ALA A 191 3.97 32.96 -21.24
CA ALA A 191 2.74 33.57 -20.76
C ALA A 191 2.98 34.81 -19.89
N PHE A 192 4.08 34.82 -19.11
CA PHE A 192 4.45 35.90 -18.19
C PHE A 192 5.55 36.84 -18.73
N SER A 193 6.00 36.66 -19.97
CA SER A 193 7.11 37.42 -20.55
C SER A 193 6.87 38.93 -20.65
N ASP A 194 5.62 39.34 -20.85
CA ASP A 194 5.21 40.74 -20.95
C ASP A 194 4.87 41.39 -19.60
N ALA A 195 4.70 40.56 -18.56
CA ALA A 195 4.37 41.03 -17.23
C ALA A 195 5.59 41.60 -16.46
N GLY A 196 6.78 41.59 -17.07
CA GLY A 196 7.99 42.13 -16.46
C GLY A 196 8.49 41.34 -15.24
N PHE A 197 7.98 40.12 -15.00
CA PHE A 197 8.55 39.19 -14.02
C PHE A 197 9.88 38.64 -14.55
N GLY A 198 10.88 39.52 -14.58
CA GLY A 198 12.25 39.20 -14.96
C GLY A 198 12.85 38.19 -13.99
N ILE A 199 13.57 37.23 -14.56
CA ILE A 199 14.34 36.21 -13.85
C ILE A 199 15.37 36.93 -12.97
N GLN A 200 15.17 36.97 -11.65
CA GLN A 200 16.27 37.28 -10.75
C GLN A 200 17.15 36.03 -10.66
N ALA A 201 18.44 36.21 -10.97
CA ALA A 201 19.45 35.17 -10.94
C ALA A 201 19.71 34.64 -9.50
N ASP A 202 19.19 35.35 -8.49
CA ASP A 202 19.43 35.06 -7.07
C ASP A 202 18.58 33.89 -6.52
N ASP A 203 17.57 33.41 -7.26
CA ASP A 203 16.71 32.30 -6.81
C ASP A 203 17.48 30.97 -6.69
N GLN A 204 18.63 30.80 -7.35
CA GLN A 204 19.40 29.55 -7.25
C GLN A 204 20.12 29.41 -5.90
N GLU A 205 20.40 30.50 -5.21
CA GLU A 205 21.13 30.48 -3.93
C GLU A 205 20.19 30.14 -2.76
N GLN A 206 18.90 30.47 -2.88
CA GLN A 206 17.89 30.17 -1.85
C GLN A 206 17.28 28.75 -1.95
N ILE A 207 17.51 28.02 -3.04
CA ILE A 207 17.00 26.64 -3.22
C ILE A 207 17.86 25.61 -2.47
N ARG A 208 19.03 26.00 -1.95
CA ARG A 208 20.00 25.12 -1.27
C ARG A 208 19.97 25.15 0.27
N GLU A 209 19.11 25.98 0.88
CA GLU A 209 18.94 26.04 2.35
C GLU A 209 17.67 25.32 2.84
#